data_AF-A0A968WUN3-F1
#
_entry.id   AF-A0A968WUN3-F1
#
_cell.length_a   1.000
_cell.length_b   1.000
_cell.length_c   1.000
_cell.angle_alpha   90.00
_cell.angle_beta   90.00
_cell.angle_gamma   90.00
#
_symmetry.space_group_name_H-M   'P 1'
#
loop_
_entity.id
_entity.type
_entity.pdbx_description
1 polymer ?
#
loop_
_entity_poly.entity_id
_entity_poly.type
_entity_poly.pdbx_seq_one_letter_code
_entity_poly.pdbx_strand_id
1 'polypeptide(L)' 'MMTDTEIRVKGVAALSESLGSVEAERFIALILREPFDYTKWRQNLFEDHSIQDISEAATRLRNAQEPLSDKTIA' A
#
# COMPACT_ATOMS: atom_id res chain seq x y z
N MET A 1 -11.81 -11.60 -3.83
CA MET A 1 -10.42 -11.17 -4.09
C MET A 1 -10.34 -10.81 -5.56
N MET A 2 -9.61 -9.75 -5.92
CA MET A 2 -9.47 -9.36 -7.33
C MET A 2 -8.65 -10.41 -8.09
N THR A 3 -8.93 -10.57 -9.37
CA THR A 3 -8.14 -11.41 -10.28
C THR A 3 -6.82 -10.74 -10.64
N ASP A 4 -5.83 -11.53 -11.07
CA ASP A 4 -4.53 -11.02 -11.54
C ASP A 4 -4.66 -10.00 -12.67
N THR A 5 -5.67 -10.16 -13.52
CA THR A 5 -5.95 -9.22 -14.61
C THR A 5 -6.47 -7.90 -14.07
N GLU A 6 -7.43 -7.92 -13.14
CA GLU A 6 -7.97 -6.71 -12.55
C GLU A 6 -6.93 -5.95 -11.73
N ILE A 7 -6.05 -6.66 -11.02
CA ILE A 7 -4.92 -6.07 -10.28
C ILE A 7 -3.98 -5.35 -11.24
N ARG A 8 -3.62 -5.99 -12.36
CA ARG A 8 -2.74 -5.39 -13.37
C ARG A 8 -3.35 -4.15 -14.01
N VAL A 9 -4.62 -4.21 -14.41
CA VAL A 9 -5.32 -3.07 -15.01
C VAL A 9 -5.37 -1.89 -14.05
N LYS A 10 -5.75 -2.12 -12.79
CA LYS A 10 -5.75 -1.05 -11.78
C LYS A 10 -4.35 -0.51 -11.50
N GLY A 11 -3.33 -1.36 -11.46
CA GLY A 11 -1.94 -0.95 -11.23
C GLY A 11 -1.42 -0.03 -12.32
N VAL A 12 -1.63 -0.38 -13.59
CA VAL A 12 -1.22 0.46 -14.74
C VAL A 12 -1.95 1.80 -14.74
N ALA A 13 -3.26 1.80 -14.44
CA ALA A 13 -4.02 3.04 -14.33
C ALA A 13 -3.47 3.97 -13.24
N ALA A 14 -3.19 3.44 -12.04
CA ALA A 14 -2.63 4.21 -10.93
C ALA A 14 -1.22 4.75 -11.25
N LEU A 15 -0.38 3.96 -11.94
CA LEU A 15 0.94 4.42 -12.39
C LEU A 15 0.82 5.57 -13.39
N SER A 16 -0.08 5.45 -14.38
CA SER A 16 -0.29 6.50 -15.39
C SER A 16 -0.85 7.79 -14.78
N GLU A 17 -1.77 7.69 -13.81
CA GLU A 17 -2.33 8.86 -13.10
C GLU A 17 -1.28 9.58 -12.25
N SER A 18 -0.37 8.84 -11.61
CA SER A 18 0.62 9.41 -10.70
C SER A 18 1.88 9.93 -11.40
N LEU A 19 2.35 9.24 -12.44
CA LEU A 19 3.63 9.52 -13.09
C LEU A 19 3.47 10.18 -14.46
N GLY A 20 2.32 10.03 -15.10
CA GLY A 20 2.14 10.32 -16.53
C GLY A 20 2.47 9.10 -17.40
N SER A 21 2.05 9.15 -18.67
CA SER A 21 2.11 7.99 -19.57
C SER A 21 3.55 7.55 -19.91
N VAL A 22 4.47 8.49 -20.10
CA VAL A 22 5.86 8.19 -20.50
C VAL A 22 6.63 7.58 -19.32
N GLU A 23 6.51 8.17 -18.14
CA GLU A 23 7.19 7.74 -16.93
C GLU A 23 6.63 6.42 -16.40
N ALA A 24 5.31 6.19 -16.53
CA ALA A 24 4.69 4.90 -16.18
C ALA A 24 5.24 3.74 -17.03
N GLU A 25 5.34 3.92 -18.34
CA GLU A 25 5.93 2.92 -19.24
C GLU A 25 7.41 2.66 -18.90
N ARG A 26 8.18 3.73 -18.63
CA ARG A 26 9.57 3.60 -18.19
C ARG A 26 9.69 2.86 -16.86
N PHE A 27 8.80 3.11 -15.91
CA PHE A 27 8.76 2.40 -14.63
C PHE A 27 8.53 0.89 -14.84
N ILE A 28 7.52 0.51 -15.65
CA ILE A 28 7.24 -0.89 -15.96
C ILE A 28 8.46 -1.55 -16.61
N ALA A 29 9.11 -0.87 -17.57
CA ALA A 29 10.32 -1.37 -18.21
C ALA A 29 11.48 -1.58 -17.23
N LEU A 30 11.65 -0.71 -16.23
CA LEU A 30 12.69 -0.86 -15.20
C LEU A 30 12.43 -2.08 -14.30
N ILE A 31 11.19 -2.24 -13.83
CA ILE A 31 10.77 -3.37 -12.99
C ILE A 31 10.90 -4.71 -13.73
N LEU A 32 10.68 -4.74 -15.04
CA LEU A 32 10.85 -5.95 -15.85
C LEU A 32 12.31 -6.30 -16.16
N ARG A 33 13.21 -5.30 -16.18
CA ARG A 33 14.63 -5.49 -16.51
C ARG A 33 15.46 -5.89 -15.30
N GLU A 34 15.16 -5.32 -14.14
CA GLU A 34 15.92 -5.54 -12.92
C GLU A 34 14.98 -5.99 -11.80
N PRO A 35 15.32 -7.06 -11.05
CA PRO A 35 14.52 -7.47 -9.91
C PRO A 35 14.56 -6.36 -8.85
N PHE A 36 13.40 -5.73 -8.61
CA PHE A 36 13.25 -4.76 -7.56
C PHE A 36 13.26 -5.45 -6.20
N ASP A 37 14.22 -5.11 -5.35
CA ASP A 37 14.31 -5.66 -4.00
C ASP A 37 13.29 -5.00 -3.07
N TYR A 38 12.08 -5.57 -3.07
CA TYR A 38 10.99 -5.14 -2.19
C TYR A 38 11.38 -5.18 -0.71
N THR A 39 12.25 -6.12 -0.31
CA THR A 39 12.67 -6.25 1.09
C THR A 39 13.52 -5.06 1.52
N LYS A 40 14.48 -4.64 0.68
CA LYS A 40 15.27 -3.44 0.92
C LYS A 40 14.44 -2.18 0.88
N TRP A 41 13.55 -2.02 -0.11
CA TRP A 41 12.68 -0.85 -0.17
C TRP A 41 11.78 -0.73 1.08
N ARG A 42 11.25 -1.86 1.58
CA ARG A 42 10.37 -1.88 2.75
C ARG A 42 11.08 -1.53 4.06
N GLN A 43 12.39 -1.77 4.17
CA GLN A 43 13.14 -1.49 5.41
C GLN A 43 13.04 -0.02 5.81
N ASN A 44 13.00 0.87 4.81
CA ASN A 44 13.00 2.31 5.04
C ASN A 44 11.59 2.92 5.06
N LEU A 45 10.55 2.09 4.87
CA LEU A 45 9.16 2.55 4.77
C LEU A 45 8.67 3.26 6.05
N PHE A 46 9.28 2.95 7.19
CA PHE A 46 8.94 3.51 8.49
C PHE A 46 10.15 4.14 9.19
N GLU A 47 11.23 4.45 8.48
CA GLU A 47 12.43 5.05 9.09
C GLU A 47 12.12 6.36 9.83
N ASP A 48 11.12 7.11 9.36
CA ASP A 48 10.67 8.36 9.99
C ASP A 48 9.66 8.17 11.13
N HIS A 49 9.28 6.94 11.46
CA HIS A 49 8.25 6.64 12.47
C HIS A 49 8.81 5.71 13.55
N SER A 50 8.60 6.07 14.81
CA SER A 50 8.97 5.16 15.89
C SER A 50 8.07 3.92 15.88
N ILE A 51 8.55 2.80 16.44
CA ILE A 51 7.75 1.59 16.63
C ILE A 51 6.46 1.90 17.41
N GLN A 52 6.53 2.85 18.35
CA GLN A 52 5.38 3.33 19.10
C GLN A 52 4.34 4.00 18.19
N ASP A 53 4.77 4.89 17.30
CA ASP A 53 3.88 5.59 16.36
C ASP A 53 3.16 4.62 15.42
N ILE A 54 3.90 3.61 14.92
CA ILE A 54 3.35 2.55 14.07
C ILE A 54 2.32 1.73 14.84
N SER A 55 2.63 1.36 16.09
CA SER A 55 1.74 0.57 16.96
C SER A 55 0.46 1.33 17.32
N GLU A 56 0.57 2.63 17.60
CA GLU A 56 -0.56 3.50 17.88
C GLU A 56 -1.42 3.73 16.63
N ALA A 57 -0.81 3.93 15.47
CA ALA A 57 -1.52 4.06 14.20
C ALA A 57 -2.28 2.77 13.84
N ALA A 58 -1.65 1.61 14.03
CA ALA A 58 -2.27 0.31 13.82
C ALA A 58 -3.45 0.07 14.78
N THR A 59 -3.31 0.46 16.05
CA THR A 59 -4.38 0.36 17.05
C THR A 59 -5.54 1.31 16.74
N ARG A 60 -5.24 2.55 16.33
CA ARG A 60 -6.27 3.51 15.88
C ARG A 60 -7.05 3.00 14.68
N LEU A 61 -6.37 2.44 13.67
CA LEU A 61 -7.01 1.85 12.50
C LEU A 61 -7.93 0.67 12.88
N ARG A 62 -7.46 -0.23 13.75
CA ARG A 62 -8.28 -1.36 14.24
C ARG A 62 -9.54 -0.87 14.95
N ASN A 63 -9.40 0.06 15.89
CA ASN A 63 -10.53 0.57 16.68
C ASN A 63 -11.52 1.39 15.82
N ALA A 64 -11.04 2.06 14.77
CA ALA A 64 -11.91 2.77 13.82
C ALA A 64 -12.67 1.83 12.87
N GLN A 65 -12.20 0.57 12.72
CA GLN A 65 -12.85 -0.46 11.91
C GLN A 65 -13.76 -1.39 12.71
N GLU A 66 -13.76 -1.33 14.05
CA GLU A 66 -14.83 -1.92 14.85
C GLU A 66 -16.11 -1.08 14.69
N PRO A 67 -17.19 -1.62 14.08
CA PRO A 67 -18.48 -0.99 14.26
C PRO A 67 -18.81 -1.09 15.75
N LEU A 68 -19.32 0.00 16.33
CA LEU A 68 -19.87 0.09 17.69
C LEU A 68 -20.93 -1.03 17.91
N SER A 69 -20.53 -2.27 18.19
CA SER A 69 -21.45 -3.39 18.38
C SER A 69 -21.82 -3.65 19.84
N ASP A 70 -21.18 -2.98 20.81
CA ASP A 70 -21.48 -3.19 22.24
C ASP A 70 -21.84 -1.89 22.97
N LYS A 71 -22.97 -1.28 22.59
CA LYS A 71 -23.74 -0.43 23.51
C LYS A 71 -25.14 -0.95 23.81
N THR A 72 -25.36 -2.25 23.65
CA THR A 72 -26.54 -2.92 24.20
C THR A 72 -26.07 -4.10 25.04
N ILE A 73 -25.99 -3.91 26.35
CA ILE A 73 -26.59 -4.78 27.36
C ILE A 73 -26.63 -3.95 28.66
N ALA A 74 -27.87 -3.71 29.10
CA ALA A 74 -28.37 -3.44 30.46
C ALA A 74 -27.58 -2.49 31.38
#